data_AF-A0A4Q0P423-F1
#
_entry.id   AF-A0A4Q0P423-F1
#
_cell.length_a   1.000
_cell.length_b   1.000
_cell.length_c   1.000
_cell.angle_alpha   90.00
_cell.angle_beta   90.00
_cell.angle_gamma   90.00
#
_symmetry.space_group_name_H-M   'P 1'
#
loop_
_entity.id
_entity.type
_entity.pdbx_description
1 polymer ?
#
loop_
_entity_poly.entity_id
_entity_poly.type
_entity_poly.pdbx_seq_one_letter_code
_entity_poly.pdbx_strand_id
1 'polypeptide(L)' 'MKKGTELSGLINKVKESPKTLQKISPIKPTKDETQFSFWIEKMLLKDFKLIAIKEDISLKDLITKCIKEYIKEK' A
#
# COMPACT_ATOMS: atom_id res chain seq x y z
N MET A 1 -1.25 -8.96 -56.41
CA MET A 1 -0.53 -9.32 -55.16
C MET A 1 -0.12 -8.03 -54.44
N LYS A 2 -0.87 -7.56 -53.43
CA LYS A 2 -0.54 -6.37 -52.61
C LYS A 2 -0.02 -6.80 -51.22
N LYS A 3 1.10 -7.54 -51.16
CA LYS A 3 1.66 -8.08 -49.89
C LYS A 3 2.80 -7.24 -49.30
N GLY A 4 3.39 -6.31 -50.05
CA GLY A 4 4.55 -5.52 -49.61
C GLY A 4 4.22 -4.21 -48.86
N THR A 5 3.00 -3.69 -49.02
CA THR A 5 2.55 -2.41 -48.43
C THR A 5 2.14 -2.54 -46.96
N GLU A 6 1.58 -3.70 -46.59
CA GLU A 6 1.11 -3.96 -45.22
C GLU A 6 2.28 -4.10 -44.24
N LEU A 7 3.35 -4.81 -44.64
CA LEU A 7 4.52 -5.04 -43.81
C LEU A 7 5.31 -3.75 -43.55
N SER A 8 5.43 -2.90 -44.58
CA SER A 8 6.08 -1.59 -44.45
C SER A 8 5.28 -0.65 -43.54
N GLY A 9 3.94 -0.70 -43.59
CA GLY A 9 3.07 0.01 -42.64
C GLY A 9 3.26 -0.44 -41.20
N LEU A 10 3.39 -1.75 -40.96
CA LEU A 10 3.65 -2.30 -39.62
C LEU A 10 5.02 -1.91 -39.07
N ILE A 11 6.06 -1.94 -39.92
CA ILE A 11 7.42 -1.52 -39.55
C ILE A 11 7.45 -0.03 -39.16
N ASN A 12 6.70 0.81 -39.85
CA ASN A 12 6.62 2.24 -39.53
C ASN A 12 5.94 2.48 -38.18
N LYS A 13 4.88 1.73 -37.86
CA LYS A 13 4.15 1.83 -36.58
C LYS A 13 4.99 1.39 -35.37
N VAL A 14 5.95 0.48 -35.57
CA VAL A 14 6.92 0.06 -34.52
C VAL A 14 8.03 1.09 -34.32
N LYS A 15 8.36 1.86 -35.36
CA LYS A 15 9.36 2.95 -35.29
C LYS A 15 8.78 4.23 -34.68
N GLU A 16 7.47 4.35 -34.55
CA GLU A 16 6.82 5.42 -33.79
C GLU A 16 7.14 5.23 -32.31
N SER A 17 7.95 6.12 -31.76
CA SER A 17 8.27 6.11 -30.34
C SER A 17 6.98 6.33 -29.53
N PRO A 18 6.69 5.48 -28.53
CA PRO A 18 5.50 5.65 -27.72
C PRO A 18 5.57 7.02 -27.04
N LYS A 19 4.58 7.88 -27.30
CA LYS A 19 4.40 9.14 -26.57
C LYS A 19 4.41 8.80 -25.09
N THR A 20 5.30 9.45 -24.33
CA THR A 20 5.48 9.22 -22.90
C THR A 20 4.14 9.42 -22.19
N LEU A 21 3.45 8.32 -21.87
CA LEU A 21 2.25 8.36 -21.05
C LEU A 21 2.66 8.93 -19.68
N GLN A 22 2.21 10.15 -19.39
CA GLN A 22 2.54 10.86 -18.16
C GLN A 22 2.09 10.00 -16.97
N LYS A 23 3.05 9.63 -16.11
CA LYS A 23 2.78 8.88 -14.89
C LYS A 23 2.02 9.77 -13.91
N ILE A 24 0.71 9.56 -13.78
CA ILE A 24 -0.07 10.14 -12.70
C ILE A 24 0.08 9.27 -11.45
N SER A 25 0.64 9.83 -10.39
CA SER A 25 0.66 9.19 -9.07
C SER A 25 -0.47 9.75 -8.22
N PRO A 26 -1.25 8.90 -7.52
CA PRO A 26 -2.24 9.36 -6.56
C PRO A 26 -1.58 10.19 -5.47
N ILE A 27 -2.16 11.37 -5.19
CA ILE A 27 -1.78 12.17 -4.02
C ILE A 27 -2.24 11.39 -2.80
N LYS A 28 -1.29 11.00 -1.94
CA LYS A 28 -1.61 10.31 -0.69
C LYS A 28 -2.29 11.32 0.24
N PRO A 29 -3.47 11.00 0.81
CA PRO A 29 -4.11 11.87 1.78
C PRO A 29 -3.18 12.05 2.99
N THR A 30 -3.11 13.28 3.50
CA THR A 30 -2.37 13.61 4.72
C THR A 30 -3.02 12.88 5.89
N LYS A 31 -2.29 11.95 6.51
CA LYS A 31 -2.74 11.23 7.71
C LYS A 31 -2.16 11.94 8.94
N ASP A 32 -3.00 12.24 9.92
CA ASP A 32 -2.59 12.72 11.25
C ASP A 32 -2.11 11.54 12.11
N GLU A 33 -1.12 10.80 11.60
CA GLU A 33 -0.57 9.62 12.25
C GLU A 33 0.95 9.64 12.12
N THR A 34 1.65 9.49 13.24
CA THR A 34 3.11 9.42 13.28
C THR A 34 3.57 7.99 13.55
N GLN A 35 4.54 7.52 12.77
CA GLN A 35 5.19 6.24 13.04
C GLN A 35 6.14 6.38 14.23
N PHE A 36 6.01 5.48 15.21
CA PHE A 36 6.95 5.35 16.32
C PHE A 36 7.38 3.89 16.47
N SER A 37 8.60 3.67 16.95
CA SER A 37 9.19 2.33 17.10
C SER A 37 9.62 2.13 18.54
N PHE A 38 9.30 0.96 19.10
CA PHE A 38 9.69 0.55 20.44
C PHE A 38 9.88 -0.96 20.51
N TRP A 39 10.56 -1.42 21.55
CA TRP A 39 10.73 -2.85 21.83
C TRP A 39 9.55 -3.36 22.64
N ILE A 40 9.04 -4.54 22.27
CA ILE A 40 7.97 -5.23 22.99
C ILE A 40 8.36 -6.69 23.22
N GLU A 41 7.86 -7.27 24.30
CA GLU A 41 8.05 -8.69 24.59
C GLU A 41 7.47 -9.57 23.47
N LYS A 42 8.21 -10.62 23.11
CA LYS A 42 7.83 -11.52 22.01
C LYS A 42 6.50 -12.23 22.26
N MET A 43 6.23 -12.63 23.50
CA MET A 43 4.96 -13.29 23.85
C MET A 43 3.79 -12.32 23.78
N LEU A 44 3.97 -11.10 24.31
CA LEU A 44 2.95 -10.05 24.22
C LEU A 44 2.57 -9.71 22.77
N LEU A 45 3.54 -9.67 21.85
CA LEU A 45 3.24 -9.47 20.43
C LEU A 45 2.43 -10.63 19.82
N LYS A 46 2.67 -11.88 20.26
CA LYS A 46 1.87 -13.03 19.80
C LYS A 46 0.44 -12.92 20.30
N ASP A 47 0.25 -12.56 21.56
CA ASP A 47 -1.07 -12.44 22.17
C ASP A 47 -1.88 -11.34 21.48
N PHE A 48 -1.27 -10.18 21.20
CA PHE A 48 -1.92 -9.13 20.43
C PHE A 48 -2.37 -9.59 19.03
N LYS A 49 -1.55 -10.38 18.33
CA LYS A 49 -1.94 -10.91 17.01
C LYS A 49 -3.13 -11.86 17.11
N LEU A 50 -3.17 -12.72 18.13
CA LEU A 50 -4.30 -13.63 18.34
C LEU A 50 -5.59 -12.86 18.64
N ILE A 51 -5.51 -11.83 19.49
CA ILE A 51 -6.66 -10.96 19.80
C ILE A 51 -7.13 -10.22 18.56
N ALA A 52 -6.21 -9.62 17.79
CA ALA A 52 -6.53 -8.90 16.56
C ALA A 52 -7.26 -9.79 15.53
N ILE A 53 -6.84 -11.05 15.38
CA ILE A 53 -7.51 -12.02 14.51
C ILE A 53 -8.92 -12.35 15.05
N LYS A 54 -9.06 -12.56 16.36
CA LYS A 54 -10.33 -12.91 17.00
C LYS A 54 -11.36 -11.78 16.89
N GLU A 55 -10.91 -10.54 17.02
CA GLU A 55 -11.77 -9.34 17.00
C GLU A 55 -11.98 -8.75 15.59
N ASP A 56 -11.35 -9.34 14.56
CA ASP A 56 -11.37 -8.83 13.18
C ASP A 56 -10.95 -7.36 13.06
N ILE A 57 -9.91 -6.98 13.81
CA ILE A 57 -9.33 -5.63 13.81
C ILE A 57 -7.85 -5.66 13.47
N SER A 58 -7.32 -4.53 13.00
CA SER A 58 -5.89 -4.43 12.73
C SER A 58 -5.08 -4.38 14.04
N LEU A 59 -3.83 -4.87 14.00
CA LEU A 59 -2.91 -4.78 15.13
C LEU A 59 -2.70 -3.31 15.57
N LYS A 60 -2.70 -2.38 14.62
CA LYS A 60 -2.60 -0.94 14.89
C LYS A 60 -3.79 -0.46 15.72
N ASP A 61 -5.01 -0.83 15.34
CA ASP A 61 -6.23 -0.39 16.03
C ASP A 61 -6.31 -0.98 17.44
N LEU A 62 -5.96 -2.25 17.60
CA LEU A 62 -5.85 -2.91 18.91
C LEU A 62 -4.86 -2.18 19.83
N ILE A 63 -3.63 -1.96 19.37
CA ILE A 63 -2.60 -1.27 20.16
C ILE A 63 -3.05 0.16 20.50
N THR A 64 -3.61 0.88 19.54
CA THR A 64 -4.12 2.25 19.75
C THR A 64 -5.25 2.28 20.78
N LYS A 65 -6.14 1.30 20.75
CA LYS A 65 -7.23 1.15 21.72
C LYS A 65 -6.68 0.90 23.12
N CYS A 66 -5.76 -0.05 23.30
CA CYS A 66 -5.14 -0.33 24.59
C CYS A 66 -4.41 0.89 25.16
N ILE A 67 -3.65 1.63 24.32
CA ILE A 67 -2.97 2.86 24.75
C ILE A 67 -3.98 3.92 25.20
N LYS A 68 -5.06 4.13 24.44
CA LYS A 68 -6.12 5.10 24.79
C LYS A 68 -6.85 4.72 26.07
N GLU A 69 -7.14 3.45 26.27
CA GLU A 69 -7.78 2.93 27.50
C GLU A 69 -6.88 3.18 28.71
N TYR A 70 -5.60 2.83 28.63
CA TYR A 70 -4.63 3.08 29.71
C TYR A 70 -4.49 4.57 30.06
N ILE A 71 -4.53 5.47 29.07
CA ILE A 71 -4.47 6.92 29.29
C ILE A 71 -5.77 7.46 29.92
N LYS A 72 -6.93 6.92 29.55
CA LYS A 72 -8.24 7.37 30.09
C LYS A 72 -8.48 6.94 31.54
N GLU A 73 -7.89 5.84 31.97
CA GLU A 73 -7.96 5.36 33.36
C GLU A 73 -7.00 6.11 34.31
N LYS A 74 -6.27 7.12 33.80
CA LYS A 74 -5.48 8.09 34.57
C LYS A 74 -6.18 9.43 34.65
#